data_AF-A0A6I2WYR6-F1
#
_entry.id   AF-A0A6I2WYR6-F1
#
_cell.length_a   1.000
_cell.length_b   1.000
_cell.length_c   1.000
_cell.angle_alpha   90.00
_cell.angle_beta   90.00
_cell.angle_gamma   90.00
#
_symmetry.space_group_name_H-M   'P 1'
#
loop_
_entity.id
_entity.type
_entity.pdbx_description
1 polymer ?
#
loop_
_entity_poly.entity_id
_entity_poly.type
_entity_poly.pdbx_seq_one_letter_code
_entity_poly.pdbx_strand_id
1 'polypeptide(L)' 'MKPSDSLNTLEPVTNPADPAGSPLHDARVSLVVTGMTCAACALRIEKRLNKIEGVTATVNYA' A
#
# COMPACT_ATOMS: atom_id res chain seq x y z
N MET A 1 21.99 -17.62 -38.65
CA MET A 1 22.76 -17.69 -37.39
C MET A 1 22.87 -16.28 -36.77
N LYS A 2 21.80 -15.82 -36.13
CA LYS A 2 21.77 -14.76 -35.11
C LYS A 2 20.42 -14.90 -34.38
N PRO A 3 20.34 -15.55 -33.22
CA PRO A 3 19.22 -15.28 -32.31
C PRO A 3 19.55 -13.97 -31.57
N SER A 4 18.60 -13.06 -31.35
CA SER A 4 17.78 -13.00 -30.12
C SER A 4 18.63 -13.41 -28.91
N ASP A 5 18.87 -12.60 -27.89
CA ASP A 5 17.89 -11.82 -27.16
C ASP A 5 18.71 -11.03 -26.14
N SER A 6 18.99 -9.76 -26.41
CA SER A 6 19.71 -8.89 -25.46
C SER A 6 18.90 -7.63 -25.22
N LEU A 7 17.58 -7.79 -25.19
CA LEU A 7 16.71 -6.83 -24.53
C LEU A 7 16.64 -7.29 -23.09
N ASN A 8 17.48 -6.66 -22.29
CA ASN A 8 17.45 -6.64 -20.84
C ASN A 8 15.99 -6.69 -20.36
N THR A 9 15.52 -7.87 -19.96
CA THR A 9 14.22 -8.05 -19.35
C THR A 9 14.25 -7.25 -18.06
N LEU A 10 13.70 -6.05 -18.10
CA LEU A 10 13.30 -5.32 -16.90
C LEU A 10 12.16 -6.12 -16.29
N GLU A 11 12.52 -7.18 -15.58
CA GLU A 11 11.62 -7.90 -14.68
C GLU A 11 11.04 -6.83 -13.74
N PRO A 12 9.73 -6.58 -13.76
CA PRO A 12 9.15 -5.62 -12.84
C PRO A 12 9.37 -6.16 -11.44
N VAL A 13 10.07 -5.38 -10.61
CA VAL A 13 10.18 -5.65 -9.17
C VAL A 13 8.78 -5.54 -8.57
N THR A 14 8.01 -6.63 -8.62
CA THR A 14 6.69 -6.70 -8.01
C THR A 14 6.87 -7.00 -6.54
N ASN A 15 6.97 -5.94 -5.74
CA ASN A 15 6.85 -6.08 -4.30
C ASN A 15 5.43 -6.56 -3.96
N PRO A 16 5.27 -7.56 -3.07
CA PRO A 16 3.95 -8.09 -2.69
C PRO A 16 3.01 -7.09 -2.00
N ALA A 17 3.45 -5.86 -1.77
CA ALA A 17 2.72 -4.79 -1.08
C ALA A 17 2.15 -3.72 -2.05
N ASP A 18 2.14 -3.98 -3.36
CA ASP A 18 1.68 -3.01 -4.37
C ASP A 18 0.40 -3.50 -5.08
N PRO A 19 -0.81 -3.09 -4.62
CA PRO A 19 -2.06 -3.54 -5.24
C PRO A 19 -2.43 -2.82 -6.55
N ALA A 20 -1.82 -1.69 -6.92
CA ALA A 20 -2.01 -1.08 -8.23
C ALA A 20 -0.94 -0.03 -8.52
N GLY A 21 0.08 -0.40 -9.29
CA GLY A 21 0.92 0.57 -9.98
C GLY A 21 0.09 1.38 -10.97
N SER A 22 -0.20 2.64 -10.62
CA SER A 22 -0.59 3.69 -11.56
C SER A 22 0.18 4.94 -11.14
N PRO A 23 1.15 5.43 -11.94
CA PRO A 23 2.14 6.41 -11.48
C PRO A 23 1.59 7.83 -11.24
N LEU A 24 0.27 8.03 -11.18
CA LEU A 24 -0.32 9.37 -11.17
C LEU A 24 -1.23 9.71 -9.98
N HIS A 25 -1.84 8.76 -9.23
CA HIS A 25 -2.79 9.13 -8.16
C HIS A 25 -2.88 8.20 -6.92
N ASP A 26 -2.07 7.15 -6.77
CA ASP A 26 -2.07 6.35 -5.54
C ASP A 26 -1.14 6.99 -4.48
N ALA A 27 -1.68 7.91 -3.69
CA ALA A 27 -0.92 8.60 -2.64
C ALA A 27 -0.90 7.76 -1.36
N ARG A 28 0.13 6.95 -1.18
CA ARG A 28 0.36 6.21 0.06
C ARG A 28 0.97 7.14 1.12
N VAL A 29 0.31 7.26 2.28
CA VAL A 29 0.78 8.08 3.39
C VAL A 29 1.00 7.21 4.62
N SER A 30 2.18 7.32 5.24
CA SER A 30 2.46 6.72 6.54
C SER A 30 2.23 7.76 7.63
N LEU A 31 1.39 7.43 8.61
CA LEU A 31 1.00 8.33 9.70
C LEU A 31 1.35 7.69 11.04
N VAL A 32 2.06 8.44 11.88
CA VAL A 32 2.29 8.05 13.27
C VAL A 32 1.14 8.62 14.10
N VAL A 33 0.29 7.73 14.63
CA VAL A 33 -0.86 8.14 15.44
C VAL A 33 -0.52 7.98 16.92
N THR A 34 -0.31 9.10 17.60
CA THR A 34 -0.09 9.13 19.05
C THR A 34 -1.37 8.79 19.81
N GLY A 35 -1.28 7.98 20.87
CA GLY A 35 -2.42 7.69 21.76
C GLY A 35 -3.31 6.51 21.33
N MET A 36 -2.97 5.77 20.27
CA MET A 36 -3.62 4.49 19.95
C MET A 36 -3.09 3.37 20.87
N THR A 37 -3.47 3.39 22.15
CA THR A 37 -2.98 2.43 23.16
C THR A 37 -3.85 1.17 23.28
N CYS A 38 -4.96 1.09 22.54
CA CYS A 38 -5.92 0.00 22.67
C CYS A 38 -6.34 -0.53 21.31
N ALA A 39 -6.40 -1.86 21.19
CA ALA A 39 -6.91 -2.57 20.02
C ALA A 39 -8.31 -2.08 19.60
N ALA A 40 -9.18 -1.77 20.56
CA ALA A 40 -10.51 -1.24 20.28
C ALA A 40 -10.49 0.17 19.67
N CYS A 41 -9.45 0.97 19.91
CA CYS A 41 -9.28 2.29 19.29
C CYS A 41 -8.78 2.13 17.84
N ALA A 42 -7.79 1.26 17.61
CA ALA A 42 -7.29 0.95 16.27
C ALA A 42 -8.41 0.44 15.34
N LEU A 43 -9.21 -0.52 15.82
CA LEU A 43 -10.36 -1.05 15.07
C LEU A 43 -11.41 0.01 14.74
N ARG A 44 -11.65 0.97 15.66
CA ARG A 44 -12.59 2.07 15.41
C ARG A 44 -12.07 3.01 14.34
N ILE A 45 -10.79 3.34 14.36
CA ILE A 45 -10.16 4.25 13.39
C ILE A 45 -10.13 3.58 12.01
N GLU A 46 -9.68 2.33 11.92
CA GLU A 46 -9.64 1.57 10.66
C GLU A 46 -11.02 1.48 10.00
N LYS A 47 -12.07 1.15 10.78
CA LYS A 47 -13.45 1.12 10.27
C LYS A 47 -13.93 2.47 9.75
N ARG A 48 -13.49 3.57 10.34
CA ARG A 48 -13.88 4.93 9.91
C ARG A 48 -13.15 5.33 8.65
N LEU A 49 -11.85 5.00 8.53
CA LEU A 49 -11.06 5.30 7.34
C LEU A 49 -11.54 4.52 6.12
N ASN A 50 -11.81 3.23 6.26
CA ASN A 50 -12.34 2.39 5.17
C ASN A 50 -13.80 2.71 4.80
N LYS A 51 -14.48 3.61 5.52
CA LYS A 51 -15.80 4.10 5.15
C LYS A 51 -15.72 5.28 4.17
N ILE A 52 -14.54 5.84 3.95
CA ILE A 52 -14.32 6.94 3.01
C ILE A 52 -14.11 6.32 1.63
N GLU A 53 -14.87 6.79 0.63
CA GLU A 53 -14.76 6.33 -0.75
C GLU A 53 -13.34 6.51 -1.28
N GLY A 54 -12.77 5.45 -1.85
CA GLY A 54 -11.41 5.46 -2.40
C GLY A 54 -10.28 5.35 -1.37
N VAL A 55 -10.59 5.17 -0.09
CA VAL A 55 -9.57 5.01 0.96
C VAL A 55 -9.47 3.54 1.36
N THR A 56 -8.27 2.98 1.21
CA THR A 56 -7.89 1.68 1.79
C THR A 56 -6.89 1.95 2.91
N ALA A 57 -7.26 1.60 4.14
CA ALA A 57 -6.42 1.87 5.31
C ALA A 57 -6.26 0.63 6.19
N THR A 58 -5.04 0.41 6.68
CA THR A 58 -4.71 -0.63 7.65
C THR A 58 -4.03 0.01 8.84
N VAL A 59 -4.52 -0.27 10.05
CA VAL A 59 -4.02 0.35 11.29
C VAL A 59 -3.37 -0.72 12.16
N ASN A 60 -2.17 -0.42 12.67
CA ASN A 60 -1.47 -1.27 13.61
C ASN A 60 -1.36 -0.57 14.97
N TYR A 61 -1.40 -1.34 16.06
CA TYR A 61 -1.21 -0.86 17.42
C TYR A 61 -0.07 -1.68 18.04
N ALA A 62 0.93 -1.00 18.58
CA ALA A 62 2.09 -1.60 19.23
C ALA A 62 2.25 -0.99 20.63
#